data_AF-A0A318JRH1-F1
#
_entry.id   AF-A0A318JRH1-F1
#
_cell.length_a   1.000
_cell.length_b   1.000
_cell.length_c   1.000
_cell.angle_alpha   90.00
_cell.angle_beta   90.00
_cell.angle_gamma   90.00
#
_symmetry.space_group_name_H-M   'P 1'
#
loop_
_entity.id
_entity.type
_entity.pdbx_description
1 polymer ?
#
loop_
_entity_poly.entity_id
_entity_poly.type
_entity_poly.pdbx_seq_one_letter_code
_entity_poly.pdbx_strand_id
1 'polypeptide(L)' 'MRFYVFDAVGNPAAFKREYRTLLDRLPLDDLERRRVLDEGQRAFAMNTALFHELAQEFPAAQ' A
#
# COMPACT_ATOMS: atom_id res chain seq x y z
N MET A 1 -5.38 -18.58 -7.44
CA MET A 1 -5.29 -17.13 -7.18
C MET A 1 -3.88 -16.82 -6.68
N ARG A 2 -3.02 -16.20 -7.50
CA ARG A 2 -1.58 -16.02 -7.18
C ARG A 2 -1.22 -14.65 -6.57
N PHE A 3 -2.19 -13.74 -6.48
CA PHE A 3 -1.97 -12.36 -6.03
C PHE A 3 -1.44 -12.25 -4.59
N TYR A 4 -1.84 -13.17 -3.71
CA TYR A 4 -1.42 -13.18 -2.29
C TYR A 4 -0.25 -14.15 -2.01
N VAL A 5 0.37 -14.71 -3.05
CA VAL A 5 1.47 -15.67 -2.94
C VAL A 5 2.77 -14.98 -3.31
N PHE A 6 3.74 -14.99 -2.40
CA PHE A 6 5.04 -14.33 -2.56
C PHE A 6 6.17 -15.35 -2.34
N ASP A 7 6.43 -16.21 -3.33
CA ASP A 7 7.39 -17.31 -3.20
C ASP A 7 8.84 -16.85 -2.92
N ALA A 8 9.18 -15.62 -3.32
CA ALA A 8 10.48 -15.01 -3.04
C ALA A 8 10.58 -14.34 -1.66
N VAL A 9 9.46 -14.20 -0.92
CA VAL A 9 9.41 -13.55 0.39
C VAL A 9 9.20 -14.61 1.47
N GLY A 10 10.31 -15.14 2.00
CA GLY A 10 10.28 -16.21 3.00
C GLY A 10 9.60 -15.82 4.31
N ASN A 11 9.98 -14.67 4.90
CA ASN A 11 9.38 -14.15 6.13
C ASN A 11 8.75 -12.77 5.87
N PRO A 12 7.42 -12.68 5.68
CA PRO A 12 6.73 -11.42 5.40
C PRO A 12 6.90 -10.35 6.49
N ALA A 13 6.98 -10.76 7.76
CA ALA A 13 7.17 -9.80 8.87
C ALA A 13 8.59 -9.22 8.86
N ALA A 14 9.60 -10.05 8.62
CA ALA A 14 10.98 -9.60 8.48
C ALA A 14 11.15 -8.69 7.26
N PHE A 15 10.58 -9.07 6.12
CA PHE A 15 10.59 -8.26 4.90
C PHE A 15 9.97 -6.88 5.13
N LYS A 16 8.79 -6.80 5.77
CA LYS A 16 8.16 -5.51 6.08
C LYS A 16 8.98 -4.67 7.06
N ARG A 17 9.76 -5.27 7.97
CA ARG A 17 10.66 -4.50 8.85
C ARG A 17 11.83 -3.92 8.06
N GLU A 18 12.49 -4.73 7.23
CA GLU A 18 13.59 -4.29 6.39
C GLU A 18 13.17 -3.20 5.41
N TYR A 19 12.01 -3.37 4.76
CA TYR A 19 11.45 -2.37 3.85
C TYR A 19 11.24 -1.02 4.53
N ARG A 20 10.77 -0.97 5.79
CA ARG A 20 10.65 0.28 6.56
C ARG A 20 12.01 0.92 6.81
N THR A 21 12.99 0.13 7.23
CA THR A 21 14.37 0.62 7.42
C THR A 21 14.95 1.23 6.14
N LEU A 22 14.62 0.70 4.96
CA LEU A 22 15.03 1.28 3.68
C LEU A 22 14.33 2.60 3.40
N LEU A 23 13.02 2.68 3.64
CA LEU A 23 12.26 3.93 3.49
C LEU A 23 12.77 5.03 4.43
N ASP A 24 13.09 4.69 5.68
CA ASP A 24 13.61 5.64 6.68
C ASP A 24 14.98 6.22 6.28
N ARG A 25 15.72 5.54 5.40
CA ARG A 25 17.04 5.95 4.91
C ARG A 25 16.99 6.76 3.61
N LEU A 26 15.81 6.99 3.03
CA LEU A 26 15.69 7.78 1.82
C LEU A 26 16.18 9.22 2.08
N PRO A 27 17.04 9.78 1.21
CA PRO A 27 17.60 11.11 1.38
C PRO A 27 16.60 12.17 0.89
N LEU A 28 15.43 12.23 1.53
CA LEU A 28 14.38 13.19 1.23
C LEU A 28 14.52 14.42 2.12
N ASP A 29 14.36 15.60 1.53
CA ASP A 29 14.13 16.81 2.31
C ASP A 29 12.70 16.82 2.91
N ASP A 30 12.40 17.81 3.74
CA ASP A 30 11.10 17.89 4.43
C ASP A 30 9.92 18.13 3.47
N LEU A 31 10.15 18.84 2.36
CA LEU A 31 9.14 19.11 1.34
C LEU A 31 8.84 17.84 0.54
N GLU A 32 9.86 17.10 0.14
CA GLU A 32 9.76 15.81 -0.53
C GLU A 32 9.07 14.79 0.37
N ARG A 33 9.44 14.73 1.66
CA ARG A 33 8.77 13.86 2.63
C ARG A 33 7.28 14.17 2.72
N ARG A 34 6.89 15.45 2.76
CA ARG A 34 5.47 15.85 2.76
C ARG A 34 4.78 15.38 1.47
N ARG A 35 5.39 15.59 0.31
CA ARG A 35 4.83 15.18 -0.99
C ARG A 35 4.59 13.67 -1.07
N VAL A 36 5.53 12.85 -0.56
CA VAL A 36 5.38 11.39 -0.50
C VAL A 36 4.22 10.99 0.41
N LEU A 37 4.08 11.62 1.58
CA LEU A 37 2.96 11.35 2.48
C LEU A 37 1.61 11.75 1.87
N ASP A 38 1.55 12.87 1.16
CA ASP A 38 0.34 13.32 0.47
C ASP A 38 -0.06 12.37 -0.67
N GLU A 39 0.92 11.84 -1.42
CA GLU A 39 0.68 10.80 -2.41
C GLU A 39 0.22 9.49 -1.77
N GLY A 40 0.79 9.09 -0.64
CA GLY A 40 0.34 7.93 0.12
C GLY A 40 -1.13 8.03 0.53
N GLN A 41 -1.57 9.21 0.96
CA GLN A 41 -2.98 9.48 1.27
C GLN A 41 -3.87 9.41 0.02
N ARG A 42 -3.44 9.96 -1.12
CA ARG A 42 -4.17 9.85 -2.40
C ARG A 42 -4.31 8.39 -2.84
N ALA A 43 -3.23 7.62 -2.78
CA ALA A 43 -3.25 6.20 -3.12
C ALA A 43 -4.24 5.42 -2.24
N PHE A 44 -4.32 5.74 -0.94
CA PHE A 44 -5.32 5.13 -0.06
C PHE A 44 -6.75 5.50 -0.47
N ALA A 45 -7.01 6.78 -0.76
CA ALA A 45 -8.31 7.24 -1.24
C ALA A 45 -8.74 6.56 -2.54
N MET A 46 -7.81 6.35 -3.48
CA MET A 46 -8.07 5.61 -4.72
C MET A 46 -8.45 4.15 -4.46
N ASN A 47 -7.74 3.46 -3.55
CA ASN A 47 -8.11 2.10 -3.18
C ASN A 47 -9.51 2.05 -2.53
N THR A 48 -9.81 2.99 -1.64
CA THR A 48 -11.15 3.10 -1.04
C THR A 48 -12.23 3.32 -2.09
N ALA A 49 -12.00 4.23 -3.04
CA ALA A 49 -12.94 4.49 -4.14
C ALA A 49 -13.17 3.23 -4.99
N LEU A 50 -12.09 2.55 -5.38
CA LEU A 50 -12.16 1.29 -6.12
C LEU A 50 -13.01 0.23 -5.39
N PHE A 51 -12.80 0.04 -4.08
CA PHE A 51 -13.59 -0.91 -3.31
C PHE A 51 -15.06 -0.48 -3.19
N HIS A 52 -15.33 0.83 -3.12
CA HIS A 52 -16.68 1.36 -3.12
C HIS A 52 -17.41 1.08 -4.43
N GLU A 53 -16.76 1.35 -5.57
CA GLU A 53 -17.29 1.08 -6.91
C GLU A 53 -17.56 -0.42 -7.08
N LEU A 54 -16.61 -1.29 -6.68
CA LEU A 54 -16.81 -2.73 -6.73
C LEU A 54 -17.97 -3.21 -5.85
N ALA A 55 -18.20 -2.61 -4.68
CA ALA A 55 -19.31 -2.96 -3.81
C ALA A 55 -20.67 -2.53 -4.39
N GLN A 56 -20.70 -1.45 -5.18
CA GLN A 56 -21.90 -1.00 -5.89
C GLN A 56 -22.23 -1.93 -7.08
N GLU A 57 -21.21 -2.31 -7.85
CA GLU A 57 -21.36 -3.21 -9.01
C GLU A 57 -21.67 -4.65 -8.60
N PHE A 58 -21.11 -5.10 -7.47
CA PHE A 58 -21.30 -6.45 -6.94
C PHE A 58 -21.84 -6.41 -5.50
N PRO A 59 -23.12 -6.08 -5.30
CA PRO A 59 -23.74 -6.14 -3.99
C PRO A 59 -23.61 -7.56 -3.43
N ALA A 60 -23.24 -7.69 -2.15
CA ALA A 60 -23.25 -8.98 -1.49
C ALA A 60 -24.65 -9.60 -1.62
N ALA A 61 -24.75 -10.82 -2.16
CA ALA A 61 -25.99 -11.57 -2.15
C ALA A 61 -26.47 -11.70 -0.70
N GLN A 62 -27.72 -11.29 -0.45
CA GLN A 62 -28.35 -11.36 0.87
C GLN A 62 -28.42 -12.79 1.40
#